data_AF-A0A1G7K709-F1
#
_entry.id   AF-A0A1G7K709-F1
#
_cell.length_a   1.000
_cell.length_b   1.000
_cell.length_c   1.000
_cell.angle_alpha   90.00
_cell.angle_beta   90.00
_cell.angle_gamma   90.00
#
_symmetry.space_group_name_H-M   'P 1'
#
loop_
_entity.id
_entity.type
_entity.pdbx_description
1 polymer ?
#
loop_
_entity_poly.entity_id
_entity_poly.type
_entity_poly.pdbx_seq_one_letter_code
_entity_poly.pdbx_strand_id
1 'polypeptide(L)' 'MALQLPLALLGLAELLAPREVVDFWMDLAVTDDSEVELRPWVYTAARIEGILILLWVVSRRGGDADD' A
#
# COMPACT_ATOMS: atom_id res chain seq x y z
N MET A 1 11.54 -11.67 -8.45
CA MET A 1 10.75 -12.39 -7.42
C MET A 1 10.81 -11.81 -6.02
N ALA A 2 11.98 -11.61 -5.38
CA ALA A 2 12.07 -11.30 -3.94
C ALA A 2 11.21 -10.12 -3.45
N LEU A 3 11.08 -9.04 -4.23
CA LEU A 3 10.29 -7.86 -3.85
C LEU A 3 8.81 -7.91 -4.30
N GLN A 4 8.45 -8.79 -5.25
CA GLN A 4 7.10 -8.82 -5.81
C GLN A 4 6.05 -9.33 -4.81
N LEU A 5 6.39 -10.37 -4.03
CA LEU A 5 5.51 -10.92 -3.01
C LEU A 5 5.21 -9.92 -1.88
N PRO A 6 6.21 -9.28 -1.24
CA PRO A 6 5.91 -8.30 -0.19
C PRO A 6 5.15 -7.09 -0.73
N LEU A 7 5.45 -6.63 -1.95
CA LEU A 7 4.67 -5.55 -2.59
C LEU A 7 3.22 -5.97 -2.88
N ALA A 8 2.99 -7.20 -3.35
CA ALA A 8 1.63 -7.69 -3.57
C ALA A 8 0.84 -7.78 -2.26
N LEU A 9 1.47 -8.23 -1.18
CA LEU A 9 0.85 -8.28 0.14
C LEU A 9 0.53 -6.88 0.66
N LEU A 10 1.47 -5.94 0.52
CA LEU A 10 1.27 -4.54 0.90
C LEU A 10 0.11 -3.90 0.11
N GLY A 11 0.12 -4.03 -1.21
CA GLY A 11 -0.92 -3.46 -2.05
C GLY A 11 -2.31 -4.08 -1.80
N LEU A 12 -2.37 -5.37 -1.45
CA LEU A 12 -3.61 -6.01 -1.03
C LEU A 12 -4.09 -5.50 0.34
N ALA A 13 -3.18 -5.32 1.29
CA ALA A 13 -3.49 -4.79 2.61
C ALA A 13 -4.03 -3.35 2.52
N GLU A 14 -3.39 -2.48 1.73
CA GLU A 14 -3.86 -1.10 1.50
C GLU A 14 -5.22 -1.04 0.81
N LEU A 15 -5.48 -1.95 -0.13
CA LEU A 15 -6.77 -2.01 -0.81
C LEU A 15 -7.91 -2.42 0.14
N LEU A 16 -7.69 -3.45 0.95
CA LEU A 16 -8.74 -4.05 1.80
C LEU A 16 -8.90 -3.32 3.14
N ALA A 17 -7.78 -2.98 3.78
CA ALA A 17 -7.71 -2.40 5.11
C ALA A 17 -6.85 -1.11 5.14
N PRO A 18 -7.20 -0.08 4.34
CA PRO A 18 -6.38 1.14 4.22
C PRO A 18 -6.21 1.88 5.55
N ARG A 19 -7.20 1.80 6.46
CA ARG A 19 -7.12 2.46 7.77
C ARG A 19 -6.03 1.83 8.63
N GLU A 20 -6.07 0.51 8.80
CA GLU A 20 -5.07 -0.17 9.64
C GLU A 20 -3.65 0.01 9.10
N VAL A 21 -3.47 -0.03 7.77
CA VAL A 21 -2.15 0.20 7.17
C VAL A 21 -1.67 1.63 7.39
N VAL A 22 -2.50 2.63 7.09
CA VAL A 22 -2.13 4.04 7.27
C VAL A 22 -1.89 4.36 8.74
N ASP A 23 -2.76 3.89 9.64
CA ASP A 23 -2.65 4.13 11.08
C ASP A 23 -1.37 3.48 11.64
N PHE A 24 -1.04 2.25 11.23
CA PHE A 24 0.21 1.59 11.62
C PHE A 24 1.45 2.39 11.20
N TRP A 25 1.48 2.88 9.95
CA TRP A 25 2.61 3.68 9.47
C TRP A 25 2.69 5.03 10.15
N MET A 26 1.54 5.63 10.47
CA MET A 26 1.46 6.88 11.20
C MET A 26 1.96 6.75 12.64
N ASP A 27 1.56 5.69 13.34
CA ASP A 27 2.06 5.37 14.69
C ASP A 27 3.58 5.18 14.71
N LEU A 28 4.15 4.64 13.64
CA LEU A 28 5.60 4.48 13.51
C LEU A 28 6.34 5.77 13.12
N ALA A 29 5.72 6.59 12.27
CA ALA A 29 6.36 7.77 11.67
C ALA A 29 6.20 9.04 12.51
N VAL A 30 5.17 9.09 13.36
CA VAL A 30 4.78 10.27 14.13
C VAL A 30 5.10 10.07 15.60
N THR A 31 5.60 11.10 16.26
CA THR A 31 5.86 11.10 17.70
C THR A 31 4.62 11.59 18.45
N ASP A 32 4.36 11.07 19.67
CA ASP A 32 3.17 11.36 20.49
C ASP A 32 2.82 12.85 20.65
N ASP A 33 3.80 13.76 20.60
CA ASP A 33 3.59 15.21 20.71
C ASP A 33 3.05 15.87 19.43
N SER A 34 2.91 15.12 18.34
CA SER A 34 2.45 15.64 17.05
C SER A 34 0.96 15.40 16.86
N GLU A 35 0.17 16.47 16.88
CA GLU A 35 -1.23 16.40 16.48
C GLU A 35 -1.32 16.18 14.95
N VAL A 36 -1.63 14.95 14.52
CA VAL A 36 -1.87 14.66 13.10
C VAL A 36 -3.28 14.14 12.87
N GLU A 37 -4.07 14.95 12.17
CA GLU A 37 -5.41 14.56 11.73
C GLU A 37 -5.40 14.05 10.29
N LEU A 38 -5.63 12.74 10.12
CA LEU A 38 -5.75 12.13 8.80
C LEU A 38 -7.07 12.52 8.13
N ARG A 39 -6.96 13.18 6.98
CA ARG A 39 -8.14 13.53 6.18
C ARG A 39 -8.77 12.27 5.57
N PRO A 40 -10.10 12.20 5.41
CA PRO A 40 -10.78 11.01 4.87
C PRO A 40 -10.30 10.56 3.47
N TRP A 41 -9.78 11.50 2.66
CA TRP A 41 -9.26 11.19 1.33
C TRP A 41 -7.94 10.41 1.35
N VAL A 42 -7.21 10.41 2.47
CA VAL A 42 -5.94 9.67 2.62
C VAL A 42 -6.19 8.17 2.46
N TYR A 43 -7.27 7.65 3.04
CA TYR A 43 -7.63 6.23 2.89
C TYR A 43 -8.04 5.89 1.46
N THR A 44 -8.63 6.84 0.73
CA THR A 44 -8.92 6.68 -0.69
C THR A 44 -7.63 6.65 -1.51
N ALA A 45 -6.67 7.51 -1.19
CA ALA A 45 -5.36 7.52 -1.83
C ALA A 45 -4.59 6.21 -1.58
N ALA A 46 -4.59 5.71 -0.34
CA ALA A 46 -3.98 4.42 0.02
C ALA A 46 -4.60 3.26 -0.77
N ARG A 47 -5.93 3.25 -0.97
CA ARG A 47 -6.57 2.24 -1.84
C ARG A 47 -6.10 2.33 -3.29
N ILE A 48 -5.93 3.53 -3.82
CA ILE A 48 -5.43 3.74 -5.18
C ILE A 48 -3.97 3.27 -5.30
N GLU A 49 -3.14 3.60 -4.31
CA GLU A 49 -1.76 3.12 -4.22
C GLU A 49 -1.69 1.59 -4.24
N GLY A 50 -2.48 0.92 -3.40
CA GLY A 50 -2.55 -0.54 -3.38
C GLY A 50 -2.97 -1.15 -4.72
N ILE A 51 -3.91 -0.53 -5.44
CA ILE A 51 -4.29 -0.95 -6.80
C ILE A 51 -3.09 -0.82 -7.76
N LEU A 52 -2.40 0.32 -7.74
CA LEU A 52 -1.25 0.56 -8.63
C LEU A 52 -0.11 -0.43 -8.35
N ILE A 53 0.17 -0.72 -7.09
CA ILE A 53 1.17 -1.72 -6.68
C ILE A 53 0.78 -3.10 -7.22
N LEU A 54 -0.47 -3.52 -7.02
CA LEU A 54 -0.96 -4.82 -7.50
C LEU A 54 -0.88 -4.91 -9.03
N LEU A 55 -1.31 -3.87 -9.76
CA LEU A 55 -1.23 -3.82 -11.22
C LEU A 55 0.22 -3.93 -11.70
N TRP A 56 1.14 -3.24 -11.04
CA TRP A 56 2.56 -3.31 -11.37
C TRP A 56 3.13 -4.70 -11.13
N VAL A 57 2.81 -5.34 -9.99
CA VAL A 57 3.27 -6.71 -9.71
C VAL A 57 2.75 -7.70 -10.76
N VAL A 58 1.47 -7.59 -11.13
CA VAL A 58 0.85 -8.43 -12.16
C VAL A 58 1.49 -8.20 -13.52
N SER A 59 1.73 -6.94 -13.92
CA SER A 59 2.38 -6.59 -15.17
C SER A 59 3.78 -7.19 -15.28
N ARG A 60 4.55 -7.23 -14.18
CA ARG A 60 5.88 -7.86 -14.17
C ARG A 60 5.83 -9.37 -14.31
N ARG A 61 4.76 -10.02 -13.81
CA ARG A 61 4.58 -11.47 -13.96
C ARG A 61 4.15 -11.87 -15.38
N GLY A 62 3.45 -10.98 -16.08
CA GLY A 62 3.06 -11.17 -17.48
C GLY A 62 4.25 -11.01 -18.44
N GLY A 63 5.16 -10.07 -18.18
CA GLY A 63 6.36 -9.88 -19.02
C GLY A 63 7.34 -11.06 -18.98
N ASP A 64 7.41 -11.81 -17.86
CA ASP A 64 8.23 -13.02 -17.76
C ASP A 64 7.67 -14.22 -18.56
N ALA A 65 6.44 -14.14 -19.07
CA ALA A 65 5.77 -15.23 -19.80
C ALA A 65 5.81 -15.08 -21.33
N ASP A 66 6.27 -13.93 -21.85
CA ASP A 66 6.36 -13.61 -23.28
C ASP A 66 7.82 -13.63 -23.82
N ASP A 67 8.82 -14.01 -23.01
CA ASP A 67 10.24 -14.19 -23.39
C ASP A 67 10.63 -15.69 -23.56
#